data_AF-X1KV97-F1
#
_entry.id   AF-X1KV97-F1
#
_cell.length_a   1.000
_cell.length_b   1.000
_cell.length_c   1.000
_cell.angle_alpha   90.00
_cell.angle_beta   90.00
_cell.angle_gamma   90.00
#
_symmetry.space_group_name_H-M   'P 1'
#
loop_
_entity.id
_entity.type
_entity.pdbx_description
1 polymer ?
#
loop_
_entity_poly.entity_id
_entity_poly.type
_entity_poly.pdbx_seq_one_letter_code
_entity_poly.pdbx_strand_id
1 'polypeptide(L)'
;MFLSPQEVASGIPLVDEGKKMGVLLLSEQGSVLDPAEEEFLASAKRSALLGGGIASGIALLLSAFLISQVLSPLRLLSRATERIAHGDLTQRVTLKARDEFGQLGSSFNRMIDNLRRSETIRQTMTADIAHELRTPVTII
;
A
#
# COMPACT_ATOMS: atom_id res chain seq x y z
N MET A 1 27.24 21.54 -58.37
CA MET A 1 25.86 21.34 -57.88
C MET A 1 25.32 22.72 -57.55
N PHE A 2 24.38 23.25 -58.35
CA PHE A 2 23.85 24.60 -58.16
C PHE A 2 22.63 24.53 -57.23
N LEU A 3 22.63 25.36 -56.18
CA LEU A 3 21.51 25.47 -55.25
C LEU A 3 20.31 26.12 -55.95
N SER A 4 19.12 25.62 -55.66
CA SER A 4 17.87 26.09 -56.25
C SER A 4 17.56 27.51 -55.75
N PRO A 5 16.97 28.41 -56.57
CA PRO A 5 16.62 29.77 -56.13
C PRO A 5 15.72 29.82 -54.89
N GLN A 6 14.91 28.78 -54.67
CA GLN A 6 14.03 28.67 -53.51
C GLN A 6 14.80 28.33 -52.22
N GLU A 7 15.85 27.51 -52.30
CA GLU A 7 16.71 27.16 -51.15
C GLU A 7 17.49 28.40 -50.68
N VAL A 8 18.01 29.19 -51.63
CA VAL A 8 18.73 30.45 -51.34
C VAL A 8 17.80 31.55 -50.78
N ALA A 9 16.49 31.46 -51.00
CA ALA A 9 15.53 32.42 -50.47
C ALA A 9 15.11 32.11 -49.03
N SER A 10 15.19 30.84 -48.59
CA SER A 10 14.85 30.41 -47.22
C SER A 10 15.99 30.52 -46.21
N GLY A 11 17.21 30.83 -46.66
CA GLY A 11 18.36 31.01 -45.77
C GLY A 11 18.51 32.42 -45.22
N ILE A 12 19.29 32.55 -44.15
CA ILE A 12 19.57 33.84 -43.51
C ILE A 12 20.63 34.58 -44.33
N PRO A 13 20.38 35.82 -44.83
CA PRO A 13 21.36 36.54 -45.62
C PRO A 13 22.51 37.02 -44.74
N LEU A 14 23.76 36.76 -45.17
CA LEU A 14 24.95 37.34 -44.57
C LEU A 14 25.24 38.67 -45.25
N VAL A 15 25.12 39.75 -44.50
CA VAL A 15 25.30 41.12 -44.97
C VAL A 15 26.43 41.76 -44.18
N ASP A 16 27.40 42.33 -44.89
CA ASP A 16 28.46 43.14 -44.30
C ASP A 16 28.42 44.53 -44.94
N GLU A 17 28.40 45.58 -44.14
CA GLU A 17 28.23 46.98 -44.57
C GLU A 17 27.10 47.23 -45.59
N GLY A 18 25.96 46.53 -45.46
CA GLY A 18 24.81 46.65 -46.35
C GLY A 18 24.94 45.92 -47.70
N LYS A 19 26.06 45.22 -47.94
CA LYS A 19 26.28 44.40 -49.13
C LYS A 19 26.05 42.91 -48.81
N LYS A 20 25.14 42.28 -49.56
CA LYS A 20 24.86 40.83 -49.42
C LYS A 20 26.06 40.02 -49.90
N MET A 21 26.77 39.41 -48.97
CA MET A 21 27.96 38.58 -49.24
C MET A 21 27.63 37.10 -49.46
N GLY A 22 26.49 36.63 -48.93
CA GLY A 22 26.06 35.24 -49.10
C GLY A 22 24.72 34.96 -48.44
N VAL A 23 24.32 33.69 -48.46
CA VAL A 23 23.15 33.18 -47.74
C VAL A 23 23.59 31.97 -46.92
N LEU A 24 23.32 32.00 -45.62
CA LEU A 24 23.53 30.87 -44.72
C LEU A 24 22.28 29.99 -44.77
N LEU A 25 22.43 28.80 -45.36
CA LEU A 25 21.39 27.77 -45.35
C LEU A 25 21.50 27.02 -44.03
N LEU A 26 20.54 27.22 -43.13
CA LEU A 26 20.33 26.29 -42.04
C LEU A 26 19.68 25.07 -42.67
N SER A 27 20.48 24.03 -42.96
CA SER A 27 19.90 22.71 -43.17
C SER A 27 19.17 22.40 -41.87
N GLU A 28 17.84 22.28 -41.93
CA GLU A 28 17.09 21.57 -40.90
C GLU A 28 17.59 20.14 -40.94
N GLN A 29 18.76 19.90 -40.33
CA GLN A 29 19.17 18.60 -39.90
C GLN A 29 18.26 18.32 -38.71
N GLY A 30 16.97 18.09 -39.00
CA GLY A 30 16.00 17.61 -38.04
C GLY A 30 16.65 16.40 -37.43
N SER A 31 17.01 16.52 -36.15
CA SER A 31 18.00 15.70 -35.45
C SER A 31 18.12 14.32 -36.10
N VAL A 32 19.05 14.16 -37.04
CA VAL A 32 19.36 12.84 -37.58
C VAL A 32 20.20 12.22 -36.48
N LEU A 33 19.52 11.77 -35.43
CA LEU A 33 20.07 10.78 -34.53
C LEU A 33 20.61 9.70 -35.46
N ASP A 34 21.90 9.39 -35.32
CA ASP A 34 22.53 8.33 -36.09
C ASP A 34 21.60 7.10 -35.98
N PRO A 35 21.25 6.39 -37.06
CA PRO A 35 20.31 5.25 -36.96
C PRO A 35 20.70 4.23 -35.88
N ALA A 36 22.00 4.15 -35.56
CA ALA A 36 22.53 3.39 -34.42
C ALA A 36 22.10 3.95 -33.04
N GLU A 37 21.99 5.26 -32.88
CA GLU A 37 21.52 5.93 -31.66
C GLU A 37 20.00 5.72 -31.46
N GLU A 38 19.19 5.78 -32.52
CA GLU A 38 17.75 5.47 -32.42
C GLU A 38 17.51 4.02 -32.00
N GLU A 39 18.26 3.08 -32.57
CA GLU A 39 18.17 1.66 -32.23
C GLU A 39 18.63 1.38 -30.79
N PHE A 40 19.71 2.03 -30.36
CA PHE A 40 20.17 1.98 -28.98
C PHE A 40 19.13 2.53 -28.00
N LEU A 41 18.57 3.72 -28.26
CA LEU A 41 17.56 4.33 -27.40
C LEU A 41 16.27 3.49 -27.35
N ALA A 42 15.86 2.90 -28.46
CA ALA A 42 14.69 2.02 -28.51
C ALA A 42 14.89 0.75 -27.66
N SER A 43 16.06 0.12 -27.77
CA SER A 43 16.39 -1.07 -26.97
C SER A 43 16.53 -0.73 -25.48
N ALA A 44 17.14 0.40 -25.14
CA ALA A 44 17.28 0.91 -23.78
C ALA A 44 15.92 1.24 -23.14
N LYS A 45 15.02 1.90 -23.88
CA LYS A 45 13.63 2.16 -23.39
C LYS A 45 12.88 0.87 -23.15
N ARG A 46 13.00 -0.12 -24.04
CA ARG A 46 12.31 -1.41 -23.90
C ARG A 46 12.82 -2.19 -22.69
N SER A 47 14.13 -2.27 -22.49
CA SER A 47 14.70 -2.94 -21.31
C SER A 47 14.36 -2.20 -20.03
N ALA A 48 14.36 -0.87 -20.03
CA ALA A 48 13.92 -0.05 -18.89
C ALA A 48 12.43 -0.27 -18.57
N LEU A 49 11.56 -0.34 -19.56
CA LEU A 49 10.12 -0.61 -19.36
C LEU A 49 9.87 -2.02 -18.81
N LEU A 50 10.56 -3.04 -19.34
CA LEU A 50 10.46 -4.40 -18.83
C LEU A 50 10.98 -4.51 -17.39
N GLY A 51 12.16 -3.94 -17.12
CA GLY A 51 12.77 -3.92 -15.79
C GLY A 51 11.89 -3.16 -14.78
N GLY A 52 11.41 -1.99 -15.16
CA GLY A 52 10.48 -1.19 -14.35
C GLY A 52 9.18 -1.92 -14.07
N GLY A 53 8.58 -2.56 -15.08
CA GLY A 53 7.36 -3.35 -14.93
C GLY A 53 7.55 -4.53 -13.96
N ILE A 54 8.65 -5.27 -14.07
CA ILE A 54 8.98 -6.38 -13.16
C ILE A 54 9.18 -5.85 -11.74
N ALA A 55 9.97 -4.78 -11.57
CA ALA A 55 10.23 -4.19 -10.26
C ALA A 55 8.94 -3.69 -9.59
N SER A 56 8.07 -3.00 -10.33
CA SER A 56 6.76 -2.57 -9.85
C SER A 56 5.86 -3.77 -9.50
N GLY A 57 5.85 -4.82 -10.31
CA GLY A 57 5.11 -6.04 -10.03
C GLY A 57 5.54 -6.71 -8.73
N ILE A 58 6.86 -6.86 -8.52
CA ILE A 58 7.42 -7.41 -7.28
C ILE A 58 7.06 -6.52 -6.08
N ALA A 59 7.20 -5.19 -6.22
CA ALA A 59 6.88 -4.25 -5.15
C ALA A 59 5.40 -4.34 -4.73
N LEU A 60 4.47 -4.46 -5.68
CA LEU A 60 3.04 -4.62 -5.40
C LEU A 60 2.75 -5.95 -4.71
N LEU A 61 3.37 -7.04 -5.16
CA LEU A 61 3.20 -8.36 -4.54
C LEU A 61 3.72 -8.38 -3.09
N LEU A 62 4.91 -7.82 -2.85
CA LEU A 62 5.48 -7.71 -1.51
C LEU A 62 4.62 -6.81 -0.61
N SER A 63 4.13 -5.68 -1.13
CA SER A 63 3.24 -4.80 -0.39
C SER A 63 1.94 -5.50 0.01
N ALA A 64 1.27 -6.17 -0.93
CA ALA A 64 0.05 -6.93 -0.65
C ALA A 64 0.28 -8.04 0.38
N PHE A 65 1.41 -8.75 0.27
CA PHE A 65 1.80 -9.78 1.24
C PHE A 65 2.01 -9.21 2.65
N LEU A 66 2.77 -8.12 2.79
CA LEU A 66 3.00 -7.47 4.10
C LEU A 66 1.71 -6.92 4.71
N ILE A 67 0.85 -6.29 3.91
CA ILE A 67 -0.47 -5.81 4.35
C ILE A 67 -1.29 -6.98 4.88
N SER A 68 -1.30 -8.12 4.19
CA SER A 68 -2.06 -9.30 4.62
C SER A 68 -1.57 -9.87 5.95
N GLN A 69 -0.26 -9.85 6.20
CA GLN A 69 0.36 -10.30 7.46
C GLN A 69 -0.08 -9.45 8.65
N VAL A 70 -0.20 -8.13 8.47
CA VAL A 70 -0.59 -7.21 9.56
C VAL A 70 -2.10 -7.14 9.75
N LEU A 71 -2.88 -7.03 8.67
CA LEU A 71 -4.34 -6.84 8.78
C LEU A 71 -5.08 -8.11 9.22
N SER A 72 -4.55 -9.29 8.93
CA SER A 72 -5.22 -10.56 9.27
C SER A 72 -5.38 -10.76 10.79
N PRO A 73 -4.32 -10.65 11.63
CA PRO A 73 -4.45 -10.68 13.08
C PRO A 73 -5.38 -9.62 13.64
N LEU A 74 -5.32 -8.39 13.10
CA LEU A 74 -6.15 -7.28 13.57
C LEU A 74 -7.64 -7.52 13.30
N ARG A 75 -7.99 -8.02 12.11
CA ARG A 75 -9.37 -8.39 11.78
C ARG A 75 -9.89 -9.53 12.65
N LEU A 76 -9.03 -10.49 12.99
CA LEU A 76 -9.39 -11.60 13.86
C LEU A 76 -9.69 -11.10 15.30
N LEU A 77 -8.84 -10.24 15.84
CA LEU A 77 -9.07 -9.60 17.14
C LEU A 77 -10.34 -8.74 17.12
N SER A 78 -10.52 -7.89 16.10
CA SER A 78 -11.71 -7.05 15.94
C SER A 78 -13.01 -7.87 15.95
N ARG A 79 -13.08 -8.95 15.17
CA ARG A 79 -14.25 -9.85 15.17
C ARG A 79 -14.46 -10.54 16.50
N ALA A 80 -13.39 -10.94 17.19
CA ALA A 80 -13.50 -11.53 18.52
C ALA A 80 -14.02 -10.51 19.54
N THR A 81 -13.57 -9.26 19.47
CA THR A 81 -14.06 -8.16 20.29
C THR A 81 -15.55 -7.88 20.06
N GLU A 82 -16.00 -7.89 18.81
CA GLU A 82 -17.43 -7.76 18.50
C GLU A 82 -18.26 -8.87 19.16
N ARG A 83 -17.82 -10.12 19.10
CA ARG A 83 -18.52 -11.23 19.77
C ARG A 83 -18.55 -11.09 21.29
N ILE A 84 -17.43 -10.67 21.88
CA ILE A 84 -17.34 -10.38 23.31
C ILE A 84 -18.32 -9.27 23.72
N ALA A 85 -18.46 -8.22 22.89
CA ALA A 85 -19.41 -7.15 23.14
C ALA A 85 -20.87 -7.63 23.14
N HIS A 86 -21.17 -8.74 22.44
CA HIS A 86 -22.47 -9.42 22.48
C HIS A 86 -22.58 -10.45 23.60
N GLY A 87 -21.59 -10.55 24.50
CA GLY A 87 -21.60 -11.44 25.66
C GLY A 87 -20.98 -12.82 25.44
N ASP A 88 -20.48 -13.13 24.23
CA ASP A 88 -19.80 -14.40 23.97
C ASP A 88 -18.34 -14.36 24.46
N LEU A 89 -18.14 -14.77 25.71
CA LEU A 89 -16.83 -14.90 26.35
C LEU A 89 -16.19 -16.28 26.16
N THR A 90 -16.74 -17.14 25.29
CA THR A 90 -16.16 -18.46 25.01
C THR A 90 -15.05 -18.42 23.96
N GLN A 91 -15.00 -17.33 23.19
CA GLN A 91 -14.05 -17.14 22.11
C GLN A 91 -12.60 -17.05 22.63
N ARG A 92 -11.68 -17.62 21.87
CA ARG A 92 -10.24 -17.49 22.08
C ARG A 92 -9.58 -17.07 20.78
N VAL A 93 -8.56 -16.23 20.90
CA VAL A 93 -7.77 -15.78 19.77
C VAL A 93 -6.43 -16.51 19.76
N THR A 94 -6.19 -17.31 18.71
CA THR A 94 -4.93 -18.03 18.51
C THR A 94 -4.16 -17.39 17.36
N LEU A 95 -3.20 -16.54 17.71
CA LEU A 95 -2.25 -15.98 16.76
C LEU A 95 -0.99 -16.83 16.76
N LYS A 96 -0.69 -17.49 15.63
CA LYS A 96 0.51 -18.34 15.45
C LYS A 96 1.75 -17.49 15.17
N ALA A 97 1.99 -16.49 16.01
CA ALA A 97 3.11 -15.57 15.86
C ALA A 97 3.96 -15.59 17.14
N ARG A 98 5.29 -15.56 16.99
CA ARG A 98 6.25 -15.51 18.11
C ARG A 98 6.73 -14.08 18.39
N ASP A 99 6.02 -13.12 17.84
CA ASP A 99 6.31 -11.68 17.85
C ASP A 99 5.29 -10.94 18.75
N GLU A 100 5.21 -9.62 18.58
CA GLU A 100 4.31 -8.73 19.29
C GLU A 100 2.82 -9.12 19.08
N PHE A 101 2.45 -9.71 17.94
CA PHE A 101 1.07 -10.16 17.71
C PHE A 101 0.74 -11.39 18.55
N GLY A 102 1.69 -12.31 18.72
CA GLY A 102 1.54 -13.45 19.63
C GLY A 102 1.33 -12.99 21.07
N GLN A 103 2.13 -12.03 21.52
CA GLN A 103 1.98 -11.43 22.84
C GLN A 103 0.64 -10.70 23.01
N LEU A 104 0.21 -9.95 21.99
CA LEU A 104 -1.09 -9.28 21.97
C LEU A 104 -2.25 -10.29 22.07
N GLY A 105 -2.21 -11.39 21.31
CA GLY A 105 -3.20 -12.46 21.39
C GLY A 105 -3.27 -13.11 22.77
N SER A 106 -2.11 -13.34 23.41
CA SER A 106 -2.04 -13.83 24.79
C SER A 106 -2.65 -12.85 25.79
N SER A 107 -2.32 -11.56 25.68
CA SER A 107 -2.89 -10.50 26.51
C SER A 107 -4.41 -10.37 26.32
N PHE A 108 -4.89 -10.47 25.09
CA PHE A 108 -6.31 -10.47 24.75
C PHE A 108 -7.04 -11.64 25.41
N ASN A 109 -6.49 -12.85 25.35
CA ASN A 109 -7.09 -14.01 26.01
C ASN A 109 -7.14 -13.86 27.53
N ARG A 110 -6.12 -13.25 28.16
CA ARG A 110 -6.17 -12.94 29.60
C ARG A 110 -7.27 -11.94 29.96
N MET A 111 -7.52 -10.95 29.10
CA MET A 111 -8.65 -10.03 29.27
C MET A 111 -9.99 -10.79 29.27
N ILE A 112 -10.18 -11.74 28.34
CA ILE A 112 -11.40 -12.57 28.30
C ILE A 112 -11.55 -13.38 29.59
N ASP A 113 -10.48 -13.98 30.09
CA ASP A 113 -10.51 -14.75 31.34
C ASP A 113 -10.94 -13.89 32.54
N ASN A 114 -10.43 -12.66 32.61
CA ASN A 114 -10.83 -11.72 33.66
C ASN A 114 -12.30 -11.30 33.54
N LEU A 115 -12.78 -11.05 32.32
CA LEU A 115 -14.20 -10.75 32.08
C LEU A 115 -15.10 -11.92 32.50
N ARG A 116 -14.75 -13.16 32.13
CA ARG A 116 -15.49 -14.36 32.55
C ARG A 116 -15.56 -14.47 34.07
N ARG A 117 -14.42 -14.27 34.74
CA ARG A 117 -14.37 -14.35 36.20
C ARG A 117 -15.24 -13.29 36.86
N SER A 118 -15.20 -12.05 36.36
CA SER A 118 -16.05 -10.97 36.85
C SER A 118 -17.53 -11.27 36.66
N GLU A 119 -17.91 -11.83 35.51
CA GLU A 119 -19.29 -12.24 35.22
C GLU A 119 -19.77 -13.36 36.15
N THR A 120 -18.95 -14.40 36.36
CA THR A 120 -19.28 -15.48 37.31
C THR A 120 -19.48 -14.95 38.72
N ILE A 121 -18.61 -14.07 39.21
CA ILE A 121 -18.73 -13.46 40.54
C ILE A 121 -20.04 -12.68 40.66
N ARG A 122 -20.39 -11.90 39.63
CA ARG A 122 -21.64 -11.13 39.59
C ARG A 122 -22.87 -12.05 39.67
N GLN A 123 -22.85 -13.16 38.94
CA GLN A 123 -23.95 -14.13 38.92
C GLN A 123 -24.12 -14.84 40.27
N THR A 124 -23.01 -15.27 40.90
CA THR A 124 -23.07 -15.91 42.22
C THR A 124 -23.55 -14.94 43.29
N MET A 125 -23.07 -13.70 43.31
CA MET A 125 -23.55 -12.68 44.26
C MET A 125 -25.06 -12.43 44.13
N THR A 126 -25.56 -12.35 42.89
CA THR A 126 -26.99 -12.15 42.64
C THR A 126 -27.82 -13.35 43.12
N ALA A 127 -27.31 -14.57 42.93
CA ALA A 127 -27.95 -15.80 43.39
C ALA A 127 -27.97 -15.90 44.92
N ASP A 128 -26.84 -15.59 45.57
CA ASP A 128 -26.71 -15.62 47.02
C ASP A 128 -27.64 -14.61 47.69
N ILE A 129 -27.72 -13.38 47.18
CA ILE A 129 -28.66 -12.35 47.67
C ILE A 129 -30.11 -12.81 47.49
N ALA A 130 -30.47 -13.37 46.33
CA ALA A 130 -31.82 -13.89 46.11
C ALA A 130 -32.18 -15.04 47.06
N HIS A 131 -31.18 -15.86 47.42
CA HIS A 131 -31.35 -16.95 48.38
C HIS A 131 -31.57 -16.40 49.80
N GLU A 132 -30.74 -15.47 50.26
CA GLU A 132 -30.85 -14.85 51.58
C GLU A 132 -32.11 -14.00 51.76
N LEU A 133 -32.65 -13.40 50.69
CA LEU A 133 -33.93 -12.72 50.75
C LEU A 133 -35.12 -13.68 50.85
N ARG A 134 -35.01 -14.93 50.36
CA ARG A 134 -36.13 -15.88 50.32
C ARG A 134 -36.38 -16.58 51.66
N THR A 135 -35.32 -16.91 52.39
CA THR A 135 -35.39 -17.60 53.69
C THR A 135 -36.11 -16.83 54.80
N PRO A 136 -35.95 -15.49 54.98
CA PRO A 136 -36.62 -14.75 56.06
C PRO A 136 -38.10 -14.42 55.81
N VAL A 137 -38.58 -14.31 54.56
CA VAL A 137 -40.02 -13.98 54.29
C VAL A 137 -40.96 -15.17 54.54
N THR A 138 -40.41 -16.36 54.83
CA THR A 138 -41.20 -17.56 55.15
C THR A 138 -41.39 -17.73 56.67
N ILE A 139 -40.74 -16.92 57.51
CA ILE A 139 -40.78 -17.04 58.99
C ILE A 139 -41.60 -15.91 59.65
N ILE A 140 -42.47 -15.22 58.90
CA ILE A 140 -43.46 -14.26 59.44
C ILE A 140 -44.82 -14.59 58.84
#